data_AF-A0A1G3IAR8-F1
#
_entry.id   AF-A0A1G3IAR8-F1
#
_cell.length_a   1.000
_cell.length_b   1.000
_cell.length_c   1.000
_cell.angle_alpha   90.00
_cell.angle_beta   90.00
_cell.angle_gamma   90.00
#
_symmetry.space_group_name_H-M   'P 1'
#
loop_
_entity.id
_entity.type
_entity.pdbx_description
1 polymer ?
#
loop_
_entity_poly.entity_id
_entity_poly.type
_entity_poly.pdbx_seq_one_letter_code
_entity_poly.pdbx_strand_id
1 'polypeptide(L)'
;MRRALSVLLAMLPAVSAPAADAPPGPFANDACVGCHDKETPTVVAGWRRSVHASAVPAVDCIACHGDRHPGAATRARRNEACTACHGGPKESVVRSYLTSKHGVIAAIEARRWDWTRKLADANYRSPTCPYCHLRTGQHDVGRGIAFRDSLREGNPATVDQGREAMEDACRDCHSARYVGVLAASGGRTMEIARRKVLEAESVLEKTLIAAVAAVTDDAADIEELRRRVEAMRSRSLNDLWRGVAHHSPDYQWWYGQAALDGDLVRVKAVAAKIWRKRTLAAGADGGKEAPRPTRPGN
;
A
#
# COMPACT_ATOMS: atom_id res chain seq x y z
N MET A 1 -45.58 54.47 -5.63
CA MET A 1 -44.21 54.74 -6.15
C MET A 1 -43.19 53.95 -5.36
N ARG A 2 -42.69 52.81 -5.88
CA ARG A 2 -41.47 52.15 -5.40
C ARG A 2 -40.74 51.59 -6.63
N ARG A 3 -39.65 52.24 -7.04
CA ARG A 3 -38.80 51.77 -8.13
C ARG A 3 -37.83 50.73 -7.55
N ALA A 4 -37.91 49.49 -8.01
CA ALA A 4 -36.89 48.48 -7.74
C ALA A 4 -35.75 48.67 -8.74
N LEU A 5 -34.53 48.93 -8.23
CA LEU A 5 -33.31 49.03 -9.03
C LEU A 5 -32.71 47.62 -9.14
N SER A 6 -32.80 47.01 -10.32
CA SER A 6 -32.09 45.77 -10.63
C SER A 6 -30.62 46.08 -10.91
N VAL A 7 -29.73 45.65 -10.03
CA VAL A 7 -28.28 45.70 -10.26
C VAL A 7 -27.89 44.48 -11.10
N LEU A 8 -27.60 44.69 -12.38
CA LEU A 8 -26.97 43.69 -13.23
C LEU A 8 -25.49 43.60 -12.85
N LEU A 9 -25.09 42.54 -12.15
CA LEU A 9 -23.69 42.26 -11.86
C LEU A 9 -23.07 41.61 -13.11
N ALA A 10 -22.33 42.38 -13.89
CA ALA A 10 -21.57 41.88 -15.02
C ALA A 10 -20.42 40.99 -14.53
N MET A 11 -20.56 39.67 -14.71
CA MET A 11 -19.46 38.72 -14.52
C MET A 11 -18.46 38.89 -15.67
N LEU A 12 -17.42 39.69 -15.43
CA LEU A 12 -16.24 39.71 -16.29
C LEU A 12 -15.52 38.37 -16.20
N PRO A 13 -15.20 37.71 -17.32
CA PRO A 13 -14.38 36.50 -17.29
C PRO A 13 -12.99 36.87 -16.77
N ALA A 14 -12.51 36.15 -15.77
CA ALA A 14 -11.14 36.26 -15.30
C ALA A 14 -10.21 35.79 -16.43
N VAL A 15 -9.61 36.74 -17.14
CA VAL A 15 -8.51 36.46 -18.06
C VAL A 15 -7.31 36.07 -17.20
N SER A 16 -6.98 34.78 -17.17
CA SER A 16 -5.74 34.31 -16.55
C SER A 16 -4.55 34.91 -17.31
N ALA A 17 -3.73 35.69 -16.61
CA ALA A 17 -2.44 36.15 -17.14
C ALA A 17 -1.58 34.92 -17.50
N PRO A 18 -0.76 35.00 -18.56
CA PRO A 18 0.19 33.94 -18.86
C PRO A 18 1.16 33.79 -17.68
N ALA A 19 1.38 32.56 -17.24
CA ALA A 19 2.40 32.27 -16.24
C ALA A 19 3.75 32.78 -16.76
N ALA A 20 4.44 33.62 -15.97
CA ALA A 20 5.83 33.96 -16.26
C ALA A 20 6.63 32.66 -16.42
N ASP A 21 7.49 32.59 -17.43
CA ASP A 21 8.30 31.39 -17.68
C ASP A 21 9.11 31.04 -16.42
N ALA A 22 8.85 29.86 -15.87
CA ALA A 22 9.55 29.40 -14.67
C ALA A 22 11.07 29.33 -14.95
N PRO A 23 11.92 29.81 -14.03
CA PRO A 23 13.36 29.89 -14.28
C PRO A 23 13.94 28.48 -14.52
N PRO A 24 14.87 28.28 -15.48
CA PRO A 24 15.19 26.93 -15.96
C PRO A 24 15.89 26.03 -14.92
N GLY A 25 16.57 26.61 -13.93
CA GLY A 25 17.38 25.88 -12.94
C GLY A 25 18.84 25.69 -13.38
N PRO A 26 19.63 24.90 -12.63
CA PRO A 26 19.23 23.99 -11.56
C PRO A 26 18.86 24.68 -10.23
N PHE A 27 18.09 24.00 -9.38
CA PHE A 27 17.72 24.45 -8.03
C PHE A 27 18.03 23.40 -6.97
N ALA A 28 18.33 23.86 -5.76
CA ALA A 28 18.29 23.05 -4.56
C ALA A 28 16.85 22.94 -4.03
N ASN A 29 16.59 21.93 -3.18
CA ASN A 29 15.25 21.63 -2.72
C ASN A 29 14.63 22.74 -1.87
N ASP A 30 15.45 23.46 -1.08
CA ASP A 30 15.02 24.62 -0.30
C ASP A 30 14.49 25.76 -1.20
N ALA A 31 15.12 25.99 -2.35
CA ALA A 31 14.61 26.93 -3.36
C ALA A 31 13.29 26.46 -3.98
N CYS A 32 13.15 25.15 -4.23
CA CYS A 32 11.90 24.56 -4.70
C CYS A 32 10.76 24.83 -3.69
N VAL A 33 10.97 24.47 -2.42
CA VAL A 33 10.01 24.69 -1.35
C VAL A 33 9.72 26.18 -1.18
N GLY A 34 10.75 27.04 -1.10
CA GLY A 34 10.58 28.47 -0.81
C GLY A 34 9.77 29.23 -1.87
N CYS A 35 9.88 28.86 -3.14
CA CYS A 35 9.07 29.44 -4.21
C CYS A 35 7.69 28.77 -4.29
N HIS A 36 7.62 27.43 -4.30
CA HIS A 36 6.35 26.72 -4.43
C HIS A 36 5.43 26.86 -3.20
N ASP A 37 5.93 27.24 -2.03
CA ASP A 37 5.09 27.56 -0.87
C ASP A 37 4.27 28.85 -1.12
N LYS A 38 4.72 29.71 -2.04
CA LYS A 38 4.03 30.94 -2.46
C LYS A 38 3.18 30.71 -3.70
N GLU A 39 3.75 30.09 -4.73
CA GLU A 39 3.10 29.89 -6.03
C GLU A 39 2.06 28.74 -6.01
N THR A 40 2.35 27.67 -5.26
CA THR A 40 1.53 26.46 -5.19
C THR A 40 1.45 25.94 -3.73
N PRO A 41 0.92 26.72 -2.78
CA PRO A 41 0.97 26.41 -1.35
C PRO A 41 0.37 25.04 -1.01
N THR A 42 -0.65 24.60 -1.76
CA THR A 42 -1.30 23.29 -1.57
C THR A 42 -0.38 22.11 -1.90
N VAL A 43 0.54 22.27 -2.87
CA VAL A 43 1.53 21.25 -3.24
C VAL A 43 2.53 21.06 -2.11
N VAL A 44 3.13 22.15 -1.63
CA VAL A 44 4.12 22.10 -0.54
C VAL A 44 3.48 21.61 0.75
N ALA A 45 2.27 22.08 1.08
CA ALA A 45 1.54 21.60 2.25
C ALA A 45 1.20 20.10 2.14
N GLY A 46 0.84 19.61 0.95
CA GLY A 46 0.61 18.18 0.70
C GLY A 46 1.87 17.36 0.93
N TRP A 47 2.99 17.77 0.33
CA TRP A 47 4.27 17.09 0.52
C TRP A 47 4.69 17.05 2.00
N ARG A 48 4.62 18.19 2.72
CA ARG A 48 4.98 18.28 4.15
C ARG A 48 4.21 17.31 5.04
N ARG A 49 2.98 16.95 4.68
CA ARG A 49 2.15 15.96 5.42
C ARG A 49 2.40 14.51 5.00
N SER A 50 3.03 14.31 3.85
CA SER A 50 3.22 13.00 3.27
C SER A 50 4.28 12.19 4.01
N VAL A 51 4.17 10.86 3.91
CA VAL A 51 5.21 9.93 4.39
C VAL A 51 6.57 10.15 3.71
N HIS A 52 6.60 10.77 2.53
CA HIS A 52 7.84 11.10 1.83
C HIS A 52 8.62 12.24 2.50
N ALA A 53 7.93 13.25 3.06
CA ALA A 53 8.59 14.31 3.81
C ALA A 53 9.13 13.82 5.16
N SER A 54 8.47 12.82 5.77
CA SER A 54 8.90 12.23 7.05
C SER A 54 9.94 11.12 6.93
N ALA A 55 10.28 10.68 5.70
CA ALA A 55 11.29 9.66 5.48
C ALA A 55 12.71 10.15 5.85
N VAL A 56 13.62 9.22 6.13
CA VAL A 56 15.03 9.53 6.45
C VAL A 56 15.96 8.75 5.51
N PRO A 57 16.66 9.43 4.57
CA PRO A 57 16.51 10.84 4.22
C PRO A 57 15.12 11.12 3.58
N ALA A 58 14.69 12.38 3.63
CA ALA A 58 13.41 12.77 3.05
C ALA A 58 13.41 12.55 1.53
N VAL A 59 12.27 12.12 0.98
CA VAL A 59 12.04 12.09 -0.47
C VAL A 59 11.50 13.46 -0.86
N ASP A 60 12.39 14.29 -1.41
CA ASP A 60 12.17 15.70 -1.65
C ASP A 60 11.62 16.00 -3.05
N CYS A 61 11.46 17.29 -3.41
CA CYS A 61 10.92 17.68 -4.71
C CYS A 61 11.79 17.15 -5.86
N ILE A 62 13.11 17.22 -5.70
CA ILE A 62 14.10 16.86 -6.71
C ILE A 62 14.08 15.36 -6.97
N ALA A 63 13.85 14.53 -5.95
CA ALA A 63 13.77 13.07 -6.11
C ALA A 63 12.78 12.67 -7.22
N CYS A 64 11.60 13.32 -7.27
CA CYS A 64 10.55 13.03 -8.26
C CYS A 64 10.60 13.95 -9.50
N HIS A 65 10.86 15.24 -9.32
CA HIS A 65 10.78 16.25 -10.39
C HIS A 65 12.13 16.55 -11.06
N GLY A 66 13.25 16.28 -10.40
CA GLY A 66 14.56 16.74 -10.84
C GLY A 66 14.84 18.19 -10.39
N ASP A 67 16.02 18.69 -10.76
CA ASP A 67 16.53 20.00 -10.33
C ASP A 67 16.20 21.15 -11.31
N ARG A 68 15.53 20.87 -12.43
CA ARG A 68 15.23 21.83 -13.49
C ARG A 68 13.74 21.91 -13.78
N HIS A 69 13.21 23.12 -14.02
CA HIS A 69 11.79 23.30 -14.35
C HIS A 69 11.38 22.65 -15.69
N PRO A 70 12.16 22.78 -16.78
CA PRO A 70 11.82 22.12 -18.04
C PRO A 70 11.69 20.60 -17.88
N GLY A 71 10.49 20.07 -18.12
CA GLY A 71 10.21 18.64 -18.06
C GLY A 71 10.03 18.06 -16.65
N ALA A 72 10.12 18.86 -15.58
CA ALA A 72 9.98 18.40 -14.19
C ALA A 72 8.68 17.63 -13.94
N ALA A 73 7.55 18.21 -14.36
CA ALA A 73 6.25 17.58 -14.19
C ALA A 73 6.11 16.32 -15.08
N THR A 74 6.63 16.36 -16.30
CA THR A 74 6.66 15.23 -17.22
C THR A 74 7.42 14.04 -16.64
N ARG A 75 8.58 14.28 -16.01
CA ARG A 75 9.36 13.24 -15.33
C ARG A 75 8.56 12.61 -14.19
N ALA A 76 8.00 13.43 -13.31
CA ALA A 76 7.30 12.96 -12.10
C ALA A 76 6.01 12.17 -12.38
N ARG A 77 5.40 12.33 -13.57
CA ARG A 77 4.17 11.61 -13.96
C ARG A 77 4.42 10.17 -14.41
N ARG A 78 5.67 9.78 -14.65
CA ARG A 78 6.03 8.45 -15.12
C ARG A 78 6.34 7.51 -13.97
N ASN A 79 6.17 6.21 -14.20
CA ASN A 79 6.38 5.18 -13.16
C ASN A 79 7.83 5.15 -12.66
N GLU A 80 8.79 5.51 -13.51
CA GLU A 80 10.21 5.52 -13.19
C GLU A 80 10.55 6.45 -12.01
N ALA A 81 9.77 7.52 -11.80
CA ALA A 81 9.93 8.41 -10.65
C ALA A 81 9.66 7.69 -9.31
N CYS A 82 8.86 6.62 -9.32
CA CYS A 82 8.50 5.86 -8.13
C CYS A 82 9.37 4.61 -7.96
N THR A 83 9.65 3.90 -9.05
CA THR A 83 10.26 2.56 -8.98
C THR A 83 11.71 2.57 -8.49
N ALA A 84 12.41 3.70 -8.57
CA ALA A 84 13.79 3.83 -8.09
C ALA A 84 13.92 3.57 -6.57
N CYS A 85 12.97 4.06 -5.77
CA CYS A 85 12.97 3.90 -4.31
C CYS A 85 12.07 2.76 -3.84
N HIS A 86 10.99 2.45 -4.56
CA HIS A 86 10.06 1.37 -4.20
C HIS A 86 10.58 -0.05 -4.55
N GLY A 87 11.90 -0.22 -4.61
CA GLY A 87 12.57 -1.51 -4.74
C GLY A 87 12.59 -2.12 -6.14
N GLY A 88 12.15 -1.37 -7.16
CA GLY A 88 12.19 -1.81 -8.55
C GLY A 88 11.38 -3.09 -8.81
N PRO A 89 11.55 -3.72 -9.99
CA PRO A 89 10.65 -4.76 -10.48
C PRO A 89 10.69 -6.09 -9.71
N LYS A 90 11.57 -6.23 -8.72
CA LYS A 90 11.68 -7.44 -7.89
C LYS A 90 10.88 -7.34 -6.59
N GLU A 91 10.74 -6.13 -6.06
CA GLU A 91 9.99 -5.91 -4.83
C GLU A 91 8.49 -5.88 -5.07
N SER A 92 7.72 -6.42 -4.13
CA SER A 92 6.31 -6.69 -4.38
C SER A 92 5.45 -5.44 -4.56
N VAL A 93 5.87 -4.26 -4.06
CA VAL A 93 5.15 -2.99 -4.33
C VAL A 93 5.07 -2.76 -5.84
N VAL A 94 6.23 -2.71 -6.49
CA VAL A 94 6.33 -2.40 -7.91
C VAL A 94 5.93 -3.61 -8.74
N ARG A 95 6.37 -4.81 -8.36
CA ARG A 95 6.12 -6.02 -9.16
C ARG A 95 4.63 -6.35 -9.24
N SER A 96 3.87 -6.19 -8.16
CA SER A 96 2.41 -6.42 -8.21
C SER A 96 1.73 -5.47 -9.18
N TYR A 97 2.10 -4.18 -9.20
CA TYR A 97 1.61 -3.27 -10.24
C TYR A 97 2.06 -3.69 -11.65
N LEU A 98 3.35 -3.96 -11.87
CA LEU A 98 3.89 -4.31 -13.19
C LEU A 98 3.28 -5.60 -13.78
N THR A 99 2.90 -6.56 -12.93
CA THR A 99 2.23 -7.80 -13.37
C THR A 99 0.69 -7.69 -13.38
N SER A 100 0.13 -6.55 -13.01
CA SER A 100 -1.31 -6.28 -13.20
C SER A 100 -1.62 -5.90 -14.65
N LYS A 101 -2.90 -5.95 -15.03
CA LYS A 101 -3.34 -5.44 -16.34
C LYS A 101 -3.00 -3.95 -16.50
N HIS A 102 -3.08 -3.16 -15.42
CA HIS A 102 -2.74 -1.74 -15.49
C HIS A 102 -1.27 -1.53 -15.83
N GLY A 103 -0.38 -2.22 -15.11
CA GLY A 103 1.06 -2.14 -15.35
C GLY A 103 1.47 -2.62 -16.73
N VAL A 104 0.87 -3.71 -17.22
CA VAL A 104 1.15 -4.24 -18.57
C VAL A 104 0.71 -3.26 -19.65
N ILE A 105 -0.51 -2.72 -19.58
CA ILE A 105 -0.99 -1.75 -20.57
C ILE A 105 -0.15 -0.46 -20.52
N ALA A 106 0.19 0.03 -19.31
CA ALA A 106 1.05 1.19 -19.17
C ALA A 106 2.44 0.94 -19.76
N ALA A 107 3.05 -0.23 -19.55
CA ALA A 107 4.36 -0.55 -20.11
C ALA A 107 4.36 -0.56 -21.65
N ILE A 108 3.28 -1.04 -22.27
CA ILE A 108 3.12 -1.09 -23.74
C ILE A 108 2.84 0.30 -24.30
N GLU A 109 1.97 1.08 -23.65
CA GLU A 109 1.39 2.29 -24.22
C GLU A 109 2.04 3.59 -23.74
N ALA A 110 2.79 3.61 -22.63
CA ALA A 110 3.35 4.82 -22.03
C ALA A 110 4.19 5.67 -22.99
N ARG A 111 4.90 5.04 -23.93
CA ARG A 111 5.78 5.74 -24.88
C ARG A 111 5.03 6.64 -25.86
N ARG A 112 3.73 6.39 -26.09
CA ARG A 112 2.89 7.17 -27.02
C ARG A 112 2.00 8.19 -26.30
N TRP A 113 2.08 8.29 -24.98
CA TRP A 113 1.25 9.21 -24.21
C TRP A 113 1.85 10.62 -24.16
N ASP A 114 0.97 11.63 -24.12
CA ASP A 114 1.33 13.02 -23.91
C ASP A 114 1.52 13.29 -22.41
N TRP A 115 2.76 13.21 -21.96
CA TRP A 115 3.14 13.42 -20.56
C TRP A 115 3.12 14.88 -20.11
N THR A 116 2.88 15.83 -21.03
CA THR A 116 2.83 17.26 -20.69
C THR A 116 1.53 17.62 -19.97
N ARG A 117 0.48 16.82 -20.14
CA ARG A 117 -0.82 17.01 -19.48
C ARG A 117 -0.76 16.77 -17.98
N LYS A 118 -1.49 17.57 -17.22
CA LYS A 118 -1.69 17.35 -15.78
C LYS A 118 -2.42 16.02 -15.58
N LEU A 119 -2.19 15.37 -14.43
CA LEU A 119 -2.83 14.09 -14.13
C LEU A 119 -4.37 14.17 -14.14
N ALA A 120 -4.95 15.29 -13.71
CA ALA A 120 -6.39 15.52 -13.77
C ALA A 120 -6.95 15.57 -15.20
N ASP A 121 -6.12 15.98 -16.16
CA ASP A 121 -6.49 16.12 -17.58
C ASP A 121 -5.95 14.94 -18.42
N ALA A 122 -5.25 14.02 -17.78
CA ALA A 122 -4.60 12.90 -18.44
C ALA A 122 -5.64 11.82 -18.75
N ASN A 123 -5.90 11.61 -20.04
CA ASN A 123 -6.79 10.56 -20.52
C ASN A 123 -5.98 9.33 -20.94
N TYR A 124 -5.18 8.78 -20.01
CA TYR A 124 -4.43 7.56 -20.27
C TYR A 124 -5.37 6.36 -20.15
N ARG A 125 -5.28 5.41 -21.09
CA ARG A 125 -6.08 4.17 -21.06
C ARG A 125 -5.82 3.31 -19.81
N SER A 126 -4.65 3.48 -19.20
CA SER A 126 -4.24 2.75 -18.01
C SER A 126 -3.57 3.68 -17.01
N PRO A 127 -3.84 3.54 -15.70
CA PRO A 127 -3.22 4.38 -14.69
C PRO A 127 -1.73 4.07 -14.51
N THR A 128 -0.96 5.08 -14.10
CA THR A 128 0.41 4.97 -13.58
C THR A 128 0.42 5.07 -12.05
N CYS A 129 1.57 4.80 -11.41
CA CYS A 129 1.70 5.01 -9.96
C CYS A 129 1.32 6.45 -9.58
N PRO A 130 1.82 7.51 -10.25
CA PRO A 130 1.40 8.89 -9.99
C PRO A 130 -0.08 9.13 -10.25
N TYR A 131 -0.68 8.49 -11.27
CA TYR A 131 -2.10 8.70 -11.56
C TYR A 131 -2.99 8.33 -10.38
N CYS A 132 -2.77 7.17 -9.77
CA CYS A 132 -3.55 6.75 -8.61
C CYS A 132 -3.07 7.41 -7.31
N HIS A 133 -1.76 7.39 -7.01
CA HIS A 133 -1.22 7.83 -5.72
C HIS A 133 -1.09 9.36 -5.58
N LEU A 134 -1.18 10.10 -6.68
CA LEU A 134 -1.13 11.57 -6.74
C LEU A 134 -2.32 12.11 -7.56
N ARG A 135 -3.48 11.41 -7.52
CA ARG A 135 -4.70 11.77 -8.24
C ARG A 135 -5.05 13.26 -8.04
N THR A 136 -5.51 13.92 -9.10
CA THR A 136 -5.74 15.38 -9.15
C THR A 136 -4.54 16.28 -8.82
N GLY A 137 -3.32 15.73 -8.74
CA GLY A 137 -2.09 16.47 -8.46
C GLY A 137 -1.83 16.74 -6.98
N GLN A 138 -2.52 16.05 -6.07
CA GLN A 138 -2.18 16.08 -4.65
C GLN A 138 -0.77 15.51 -4.40
N HIS A 139 -0.07 16.02 -3.38
CA HIS A 139 1.30 15.61 -3.02
C HIS A 139 1.39 14.94 -1.64
N ASP A 140 0.25 14.55 -1.08
CA ASP A 140 0.10 13.80 0.15
C ASP A 140 -0.04 12.29 -0.15
N VAL A 141 1.07 11.64 -0.49
CA VAL A 141 1.12 10.20 -0.83
C VAL A 141 0.70 9.26 0.30
N GLY A 142 0.47 9.78 1.52
CA GLY A 142 -0.01 9.00 2.67
C GLY A 142 -1.53 8.90 2.76
N ARG A 143 -2.28 9.75 2.04
CA ARG A 143 -3.74 9.91 2.22
C ARG A 143 -4.59 9.50 1.01
N GLY A 144 -4.01 9.44 -0.20
CA GLY A 144 -4.75 9.27 -1.46
C GLY A 144 -5.22 7.84 -1.79
N ILE A 145 -4.60 6.81 -1.21
CA ILE A 145 -5.00 5.40 -1.34
C ILE A 145 -4.71 4.75 0.01
N ALA A 146 -5.71 4.13 0.63
CA ALA A 146 -5.66 3.59 1.99
C ALA A 146 -4.29 2.98 2.33
N PHE A 147 -3.53 3.65 3.19
CA PHE A 147 -2.27 3.13 3.68
C PHE A 147 -2.57 2.01 4.69
N ARG A 148 -1.72 1.00 4.75
CA ARG A 148 -1.81 -0.09 5.73
C ARG A 148 -1.95 0.44 7.16
N ASP A 149 -1.36 1.61 7.44
CA ASP A 149 -1.43 2.24 8.76
C ASP A 149 -2.74 2.99 9.01
N SER A 150 -3.44 3.49 7.99
CA SER A 150 -4.82 3.97 8.11
C SER A 150 -5.78 2.83 8.53
N LEU A 151 -5.47 1.59 8.11
CA LEU A 151 -6.15 0.37 8.57
C LEU A 151 -5.66 -0.10 9.95
N ARG A 152 -4.50 0.39 10.43
CA ARG A 152 -3.88 0.03 11.72
C ARG A 152 -4.29 0.97 12.85
N GLU A 153 -4.55 2.24 12.55
CA GLU A 153 -5.08 3.22 13.51
C GLU A 153 -6.53 2.92 13.92
N GLY A 154 -7.23 2.06 13.18
CA GLY A 154 -8.55 1.55 13.56
C GLY A 154 -9.67 2.60 13.56
N ASN A 155 -9.41 3.84 13.12
CA ASN A 155 -10.43 4.86 12.96
C ASN A 155 -11.27 4.58 11.70
N PRO A 156 -12.57 4.22 11.83
CA PRO A 156 -13.38 3.84 10.68
C PRO A 156 -13.54 4.99 9.66
N ALA A 157 -13.58 6.24 10.12
CA ALA A 157 -13.77 7.40 9.24
C ALA A 157 -12.57 7.64 8.31
N THR A 158 -11.34 7.39 8.77
CA THR A 158 -10.14 7.54 7.93
C THR A 158 -10.01 6.38 6.93
N VAL A 159 -10.45 5.19 7.33
CA VAL A 159 -10.53 4.01 6.44
C VAL A 159 -11.54 4.23 5.33
N ASP A 160 -12.74 4.74 5.66
CA ASP A 160 -13.77 5.01 4.67
C ASP A 160 -13.38 6.11 3.68
N GLN A 161 -12.78 7.21 4.17
CA GLN A 161 -12.25 8.26 3.30
C GLN A 161 -11.16 7.72 2.34
N GLY A 162 -10.24 6.90 2.83
CA GLY A 162 -9.20 6.29 2.00
C GLY A 162 -9.75 5.28 0.98
N ARG A 163 -10.82 4.56 1.33
CA ARG A 163 -11.52 3.66 0.41
C ARG A 163 -12.26 4.44 -0.67
N GLU A 164 -12.99 5.48 -0.30
CA GLU A 164 -13.72 6.33 -1.25
C GLU A 164 -12.77 6.98 -2.25
N ALA A 165 -11.66 7.56 -1.78
CA ALA A 165 -10.64 8.14 -2.66
C ALA A 165 -10.06 7.12 -3.66
N MET A 166 -9.84 5.87 -3.23
CA MET A 166 -9.39 4.79 -4.10
C MET A 166 -10.47 4.37 -5.11
N GLU A 167 -11.72 4.25 -4.68
CA GLU A 167 -12.84 3.91 -5.57
C GLU A 167 -13.09 4.99 -6.62
N ASP A 168 -12.93 6.26 -6.26
CA ASP A 168 -13.05 7.38 -7.19
C ASP A 168 -11.99 7.35 -8.28
N ALA A 169 -10.74 7.00 -7.94
CA ALA A 169 -9.68 6.80 -8.93
C ALA A 169 -10.05 5.69 -9.94
N CYS A 170 -10.70 4.62 -9.46
CA CYS A 170 -11.17 3.56 -10.35
C CYS A 170 -12.31 4.02 -11.25
N ARG A 171 -13.18 4.91 -10.76
CA ARG A 171 -14.36 5.42 -11.48
C ARG A 171 -14.00 6.34 -12.66
N ASP A 172 -12.77 6.84 -12.71
CA ASP A 172 -12.26 7.58 -13.88
C ASP A 172 -12.27 6.72 -15.17
N CYS A 173 -12.21 5.38 -15.04
CA CYS A 173 -12.18 4.44 -16.18
C CYS A 173 -13.19 3.28 -16.09
N HIS A 174 -13.71 2.98 -14.91
CA HIS A 174 -14.58 1.83 -14.67
C HIS A 174 -15.95 2.23 -14.14
N SER A 175 -16.97 1.41 -14.42
CA SER A 175 -18.31 1.64 -13.87
C SER A 175 -18.33 1.46 -12.36
N ALA A 176 -19.15 2.25 -11.66
CA ALA A 176 -19.32 2.18 -10.22
C ALA A 176 -19.66 0.75 -9.72
N ARG A 177 -20.46 0.00 -10.48
CA ARG A 177 -20.78 -1.40 -10.18
C ARG A 177 -19.53 -2.27 -10.18
N TYR A 178 -18.69 -2.16 -11.21
CA TYR A 178 -17.47 -2.96 -11.32
C TYR A 178 -16.50 -2.64 -10.17
N VAL A 179 -16.32 -1.36 -9.87
CA VAL A 179 -15.50 -0.89 -8.74
C VAL A 179 -16.00 -1.47 -7.41
N GLY A 180 -17.32 -1.40 -7.14
CA GLY A 180 -17.90 -1.97 -5.93
C GLY A 180 -17.71 -3.48 -5.81
N VAL A 181 -17.81 -4.22 -6.92
CA VAL A 181 -17.55 -5.67 -6.93
C VAL A 181 -16.08 -5.97 -6.60
N LEU A 182 -15.14 -5.22 -7.17
CA LEU A 182 -13.71 -5.39 -6.89
C LEU A 182 -13.38 -5.06 -5.43
N ALA A 183 -13.90 -3.96 -4.89
CA ALA A 183 -13.70 -3.57 -3.50
C ALA A 183 -14.22 -4.66 -2.54
N ALA A 184 -15.45 -5.16 -2.78
CA ALA A 184 -16.03 -6.23 -1.97
C ALA A 184 -15.23 -7.55 -2.07
N SER A 185 -14.74 -7.88 -3.27
CA SER A 185 -13.88 -9.05 -3.48
C SER A 185 -12.56 -8.92 -2.70
N GLY A 186 -11.88 -7.78 -2.83
CA GLY A 186 -10.65 -7.48 -2.10
C GLY A 186 -10.82 -7.55 -0.59
N GLY A 187 -11.94 -7.02 -0.08
CA GLY A 187 -12.31 -7.11 1.34
C GLY A 187 -12.39 -8.55 1.84
N ARG A 188 -13.14 -9.42 1.14
CA ARG A 188 -13.24 -10.85 1.48
C ARG A 188 -11.89 -11.57 1.39
N THR A 189 -11.09 -11.27 0.37
CA THR A 189 -9.73 -11.82 0.24
C THR A 189 -8.86 -11.46 1.44
N MET A 190 -8.88 -10.20 1.88
CA MET A 190 -8.12 -9.76 3.05
C MET A 190 -8.65 -10.35 4.37
N GLU A 191 -9.96 -10.52 4.49
CA GLU A 191 -10.56 -11.17 5.67
C GLU A 191 -10.08 -12.62 5.83
N ILE A 192 -10.12 -13.41 4.75
CA ILE A 192 -9.62 -14.79 4.75
C ILE A 192 -8.15 -14.84 5.17
N ALA A 193 -7.32 -13.94 4.63
CA ALA A 193 -5.90 -13.87 4.96
C ALA A 193 -5.63 -13.51 6.42
N ARG A 194 -6.39 -12.56 6.97
CA ARG A 194 -6.29 -12.18 8.39
C ARG A 194 -6.65 -13.34 9.30
N ARG A 195 -7.67 -14.13 8.95
CA ARG A 195 -8.03 -15.35 9.71
C ARG A 195 -6.87 -16.36 9.76
N LYS A 196 -6.16 -16.58 8.64
CA LYS A 196 -4.98 -17.46 8.59
C LYS A 196 -3.85 -16.95 9.50
N VAL A 197 -3.60 -15.63 9.51
CA VAL A 197 -2.59 -15.01 10.39
C VAL A 197 -3.00 -15.13 11.86
N LEU A 198 -4.24 -14.85 12.21
CA LEU A 198 -4.77 -15.00 13.57
C LEU A 198 -4.63 -16.45 14.07
N GLU A 199 -4.85 -17.43 13.19
CA GLU A 199 -4.63 -18.83 13.52
C GLU A 199 -3.14 -19.12 13.81
N ALA A 200 -2.23 -18.60 12.99
CA ALA A 200 -0.79 -18.73 13.22
C ALA A 200 -0.34 -18.07 14.54
N GLU A 201 -0.88 -16.90 14.86
CA GLU A 201 -0.65 -16.20 16.13
C GLU A 201 -1.17 -17.01 17.32
N SER A 202 -2.37 -17.59 17.22
CA SER A 202 -2.93 -18.47 18.26
C SER A 202 -2.09 -19.73 18.48
N VAL A 203 -1.53 -20.32 17.40
CA VAL A 203 -0.60 -21.45 17.50
C VAL A 203 0.68 -21.05 18.24
N LEU A 204 1.25 -19.89 17.93
CA LEU A 204 2.43 -19.36 18.62
C LEU A 204 2.13 -19.13 20.10
N GLU A 205 1.06 -18.41 20.42
CA GLU A 205 0.64 -18.12 21.80
C GLU A 205 0.51 -19.40 22.63
N LYS A 206 -0.27 -20.38 22.15
CA LYS A 206 -0.43 -21.68 22.84
C LYS A 206 0.88 -22.42 23.05
N THR A 207 1.79 -22.35 22.07
CA THR A 207 3.10 -23.00 22.17
C THR A 207 4.01 -22.31 23.19
N LEU A 208 3.95 -20.97 23.27
CA LEU A 208 4.68 -20.18 24.25
C LEU A 208 4.16 -20.39 25.68
N ILE A 209 2.84 -20.46 25.88
CA ILE A 209 2.25 -20.76 27.20
C ILE A 209 2.73 -22.14 27.68
N ALA A 210 2.71 -23.14 26.81
CA ALA A 210 3.24 -24.46 27.12
C ALA A 210 4.76 -24.45 27.38
N ALA A 211 5.49 -23.44 26.88
CA ALA A 211 6.95 -23.33 27.02
C ALA A 211 7.39 -22.85 28.38
N VAL A 212 6.56 -22.04 29.04
CA VAL A 212 6.84 -21.60 30.40
C VAL A 212 6.65 -22.75 31.39
N ALA A 213 5.83 -23.75 31.06
CA ALA A 213 5.47 -24.84 31.96
C ALA A 213 6.54 -25.95 32.08
N ALA A 214 7.53 -26.04 31.18
CA ALA A 214 8.53 -27.10 31.19
C ALA A 214 9.87 -26.60 30.61
N VAL A 215 10.98 -26.94 31.28
CA VAL A 215 12.33 -26.63 30.78
C VAL A 215 12.73 -27.70 29.77
N THR A 216 12.81 -27.34 28.50
CA THR A 216 13.16 -28.25 27.40
C THR A 216 14.15 -27.62 26.42
N ASP A 217 14.90 -28.45 25.67
CA ASP A 217 15.81 -28.01 24.60
C ASP A 217 15.07 -27.73 23.28
N ASP A 218 14.27 -26.67 23.28
CA ASP A 218 13.47 -26.22 22.13
C ASP A 218 13.52 -24.72 21.89
N ALA A 219 14.42 -23.99 22.56
CA ALA A 219 14.60 -22.55 22.38
C ALA A 219 14.79 -22.15 20.90
N ALA A 220 15.60 -22.92 20.16
CA ALA A 220 15.82 -22.69 18.73
C ALA A 220 14.56 -22.89 17.88
N ASP A 221 13.74 -23.89 18.22
CA ASP A 221 12.48 -24.17 17.53
C ASP A 221 11.42 -23.09 17.83
N ILE A 222 11.37 -22.59 19.07
CA ILE A 222 10.49 -21.47 19.45
C ILE A 222 10.89 -20.22 18.67
N GLU A 223 12.18 -19.94 18.56
CA GLU A 223 12.66 -18.78 17.81
C GLU A 223 12.38 -18.92 16.31
N GLU A 224 12.48 -20.14 15.76
CA GLU A 224 11.99 -20.43 14.40
C GLU A 224 10.48 -20.17 14.27
N LEU A 225 9.67 -20.61 15.23
CA LEU A 225 8.22 -20.40 15.22
C LEU A 225 7.87 -18.90 15.20
N ARG A 226 8.52 -18.10 16.04
CA ARG A 226 8.36 -16.63 16.05
C ARG A 226 8.70 -16.01 14.71
N ARG A 227 9.88 -16.35 14.15
CA ARG A 227 10.30 -15.84 12.84
C ARG A 227 9.32 -16.19 11.73
N ARG A 228 8.73 -17.39 11.75
CA ARG A 228 7.76 -17.82 10.74
C ARG A 228 6.45 -17.05 10.82
N VAL A 229 5.92 -16.83 12.03
CA VAL A 229 4.71 -16.01 12.22
C VAL A 229 4.98 -14.57 11.79
N GLU A 230 6.14 -14.02 12.14
CA GLU A 230 6.51 -12.67 11.72
C GLU A 230 6.68 -12.57 10.19
N ALA A 231 7.32 -13.56 9.55
CA ALA A 231 7.44 -13.60 8.10
C ALA A 231 6.08 -13.69 7.40
N MET A 232 5.14 -14.46 7.95
CA MET A 232 3.77 -14.56 7.43
C MET A 232 3.06 -13.19 7.45
N ARG A 233 3.25 -12.40 8.52
CA ARG A 233 2.69 -11.04 8.68
C ARG A 233 3.39 -10.00 7.82
N SER A 234 4.71 -9.97 7.85
CA SER A 234 5.54 -8.92 7.23
C SER A 234 5.81 -9.15 5.75
N ARG A 235 5.62 -10.37 5.24
CA ARG A 235 5.84 -10.70 3.83
C ARG A 235 4.54 -11.12 3.15
N SER A 236 4.04 -12.33 3.40
CA SER A 236 2.94 -12.92 2.62
C SER A 236 1.63 -12.14 2.74
N LEU A 237 1.28 -11.63 3.93
CA LEU A 237 0.12 -10.76 4.10
C LEU A 237 0.28 -9.42 3.37
N ASN A 238 1.47 -8.83 3.39
CA ASN A 238 1.76 -7.57 2.70
C ASN A 238 1.75 -7.75 1.18
N ASP A 239 2.29 -8.88 0.68
CA ASP A 239 2.26 -9.26 -0.73
C ASP A 239 0.83 -9.43 -1.23
N LEU A 240 -0.03 -10.07 -0.43
CA LEU A 240 -1.45 -10.18 -0.73
C LEU A 240 -2.13 -8.80 -0.77
N TRP A 241 -1.90 -7.96 0.25
CA TRP A 241 -2.48 -6.62 0.27
C TRP A 241 -2.10 -5.82 -0.97
N ARG A 242 -0.81 -5.87 -1.38
CA ARG A 242 -0.32 -5.26 -2.63
C ARG A 242 -0.99 -5.86 -3.86
N GLY A 243 -1.20 -7.18 -3.89
CA GLY A 243 -1.91 -7.86 -4.97
C GLY A 243 -3.38 -7.43 -5.09
N VAL A 244 -4.06 -7.27 -3.96
CA VAL A 244 -5.45 -6.76 -3.92
C VAL A 244 -5.48 -5.31 -4.42
N ALA A 245 -4.62 -4.45 -3.87
CA ALA A 245 -4.57 -3.02 -4.19
C ALA A 245 -4.19 -2.73 -5.66
N HIS A 246 -3.23 -3.47 -6.21
CA HIS A 246 -2.80 -3.30 -7.60
C HIS A 246 -3.52 -4.22 -8.59
N HIS A 247 -4.50 -5.01 -8.14
CA HIS A 247 -5.22 -5.98 -8.97
C HIS A 247 -4.29 -6.94 -9.74
N SER A 248 -3.29 -7.47 -9.04
CA SER A 248 -2.33 -8.43 -9.56
C SER A 248 -2.78 -9.86 -9.24
N PRO A 249 -3.15 -10.69 -10.24
CA PRO A 249 -3.61 -12.05 -9.99
C PRO A 249 -2.56 -12.90 -9.26
N ASP A 250 -1.28 -12.76 -9.64
CA ASP A 250 -0.19 -13.53 -9.04
C ASP A 250 0.00 -13.20 -7.56
N TYR A 251 -0.12 -11.93 -7.19
CA TYR A 251 0.01 -11.49 -5.80
C TYR A 251 -1.26 -11.70 -4.98
N GLN A 252 -2.44 -11.78 -5.62
CA GLN A 252 -3.66 -12.22 -4.95
C GLN A 252 -3.62 -13.70 -4.63
N TRP A 253 -3.00 -14.51 -5.50
CA TRP A 253 -3.01 -15.96 -5.38
C TRP A 253 -1.65 -16.53 -4.96
N TRP A 254 -0.71 -16.70 -5.90
CA TRP A 254 0.55 -17.41 -5.70
C TRP A 254 1.43 -16.83 -4.59
N TYR A 255 1.67 -15.51 -4.63
CA TYR A 255 2.48 -14.81 -3.63
C TYR A 255 1.67 -14.33 -2.42
N GLY A 256 0.34 -14.44 -2.48
CA GLY A 256 -0.58 -14.01 -1.44
C GLY A 256 -1.23 -15.19 -0.73
N GLN A 257 -2.46 -15.54 -1.14
CA GLN A 257 -3.27 -16.57 -0.46
C GLN A 257 -2.55 -17.92 -0.32
N ALA A 258 -1.95 -18.43 -1.40
CA ALA A 258 -1.26 -19.72 -1.38
C ALA A 258 0.03 -19.65 -0.53
N ALA A 259 0.73 -18.52 -0.55
CA ALA A 259 1.91 -18.30 0.30
C ALA A 259 1.52 -18.31 1.78
N LEU A 260 0.42 -17.65 2.15
CA LEU A 260 -0.14 -17.67 3.50
C LEU A 260 -0.53 -19.08 3.96
N ASP A 261 -1.15 -19.88 3.09
CA ASP A 261 -1.46 -21.29 3.40
C ASP A 261 -0.19 -22.09 3.67
N GLY A 262 0.83 -21.93 2.81
CA GLY A 262 2.13 -22.54 3.01
C GLY A 262 2.82 -22.10 4.30
N ASP A 263 2.75 -20.82 4.65
CA ASP A 263 3.29 -20.29 5.90
C ASP A 263 2.59 -20.90 7.11
N LEU A 264 1.25 -20.95 7.12
CA LEU A 264 0.49 -21.53 8.20
C LEU A 264 0.81 -23.01 8.41
N VAL A 265 0.95 -23.79 7.33
CA VAL A 265 1.37 -25.20 7.41
C VAL A 265 2.75 -25.32 8.05
N ARG A 266 3.71 -24.45 7.66
CA ARG A 266 5.07 -24.44 8.24
C ARG A 266 5.07 -24.03 9.71
N VAL A 267 4.25 -23.04 10.10
CA VAL A 267 4.05 -22.63 11.51
C VAL A 267 3.54 -23.82 12.33
N LYS A 268 2.48 -24.48 11.87
CA LYS A 268 1.92 -25.67 12.54
C LYS A 268 2.92 -26.81 12.63
N ALA A 269 3.75 -27.02 11.60
CA ALA A 269 4.76 -28.06 11.60
C ALA A 269 5.84 -27.83 12.67
N VAL A 270 6.33 -26.59 12.83
CA VAL A 270 7.30 -26.22 13.88
C VAL A 270 6.67 -26.35 15.26
N ALA A 271 5.44 -25.86 15.45
CA ALA A 271 4.72 -26.04 16.71
C ALA A 271 4.59 -27.54 17.06
N ALA A 272 4.14 -28.36 16.11
CA ALA A 272 4.02 -29.81 16.33
C ALA A 272 5.36 -30.49 16.66
N LYS A 273 6.48 -30.01 16.11
CA LYS A 273 7.83 -30.47 16.47
C LYS A 273 8.14 -30.17 17.94
N ILE A 274 7.86 -28.94 18.39
CA ILE A 274 8.03 -28.51 19.79
C ILE A 274 7.19 -29.39 20.72
N TRP A 275 5.89 -29.54 20.42
CA TRP A 275 4.98 -30.38 21.19
C TRP A 275 5.50 -31.83 21.33
N ARG A 276 5.94 -32.45 20.22
CA ARG A 276 6.50 -33.81 20.25
C ARG A 276 7.74 -33.91 21.15
N LYS A 277 8.69 -32.97 21.04
CA LYS A 277 9.89 -32.95 21.88
C LYS A 277 9.54 -32.93 23.36
N ARG A 278 8.56 -32.08 23.74
CA ARG A 278 8.12 -31.95 25.13
C ARG A 278 7.40 -33.17 25.65
N THR A 279 6.50 -33.76 24.84
CA THR A 279 5.82 -35.00 25.23
C THR A 279 6.83 -36.13 25.46
N LEU A 280 7.86 -36.23 24.62
CA LEU A 280 8.92 -37.23 24.80
C LEU A 280 9.76 -36.96 26.05
N ALA A 281 10.14 -35.71 26.33
CA ALA A 281 10.85 -35.34 27.55
C ALA A 281 10.03 -35.68 28.81
N ALA A 282 8.75 -35.32 28.84
CA ALA A 282 7.85 -35.63 29.96
C ALA A 282 7.65 -37.15 30.17
N GLY A 283 7.62 -37.94 29.08
CA GLY A 283 7.52 -39.40 29.15
C GLY A 283 8.82 -40.10 29.55
N ALA A 284 9.98 -39.47 29.31
CA ALA A 284 11.28 -39.97 29.75
C ALA A 284 11.50 -39.75 31.26
N ASP A 285 10.93 -38.69 31.84
CA ASP A 285 11.08 -38.32 33.25
C ASP A 285 10.10 -39.02 34.20
N GLY A 286 9.14 -39.82 33.70
CA GLY A 286 8.23 -40.58 34.55
C GLY A 286 7.20 -41.38 33.78
N GLY A 287 7.21 -42.70 33.95
CA GLY A 287 6.24 -43.65 33.40
C GLY A 287 4.82 -43.44 33.90
N LYS A 288 4.13 -42.42 33.39
CA LYS A 288 2.67 -42.33 33.38
C LYS A 288 2.20 -41.87 32.00
N GLU A 289 1.38 -42.72 31.40
CA GLU A 289 0.85 -42.59 30.05
C GLU A 289 0.16 -41.23 29.84
N ALA A 290 0.64 -40.46 28.86
CA ALA A 290 0.08 -39.16 28.52
C ALA A 290 -1.31 -39.31 27.86
N PRO A 291 -2.29 -38.45 28.18
CA PRO A 291 -3.61 -38.54 27.59
C PRO A 291 -3.53 -38.26 26.08
N ARG A 292 -4.04 -39.18 25.26
CA ARG A 292 -4.11 -39.04 23.81
C ARG A 292 -4.89 -37.76 23.45
N PRO A 293 -4.43 -36.98 22.46
CA PRO A 293 -5.22 -35.88 21.95
C PRO A 293 -6.49 -36.44 21.31
N THR A 294 -7.65 -35.99 21.79
CA THR A 294 -8.91 -36.22 21.09
C THR A 294 -8.85 -35.48 19.75
N ARG A 295 -9.21 -36.18 18.68
CA ARG A 295 -9.43 -35.60 17.35
C ARG A 295 -10.45 -34.46 17.51
N PRO A 296 -10.24 -33.28 16.90
CA PRO A 296 -11.31 -32.30 16.81
C PRO A 296 -12.48 -32.96 16.07
N GLY A 297 -13.63 -33.01 16.73
CA GLY A 297 -14.87 -33.54 16.17
C GLY A 297 -15.38 -32.72 14.99
N ASN A 298 -16.21 -33.39 14.20
CA ASN A 298 -16.98 -32.89 13.04
C ASN A 298 -17.53 -31.47 13.18
#